data_AF-A0A662KDG9-F1
#
_entry.id   AF-A0A662KDG9-F1
#
_cell.length_a   1.000
_cell.length_b   1.000
_cell.length_c   1.000
_cell.angle_alpha   90.00
_cell.angle_beta   90.00
_cell.angle_gamma   90.00
#
_symmetry.space_group_name_H-M   'P 1'
#
loop_
_entity.id
_entity.type
_entity.pdbx_description
1 polymer ?
#
loop_
_entity_poly.entity_id
_entity_poly.type
_entity_poly.pdbx_seq_one_letter_code
_entity_poly.pdbx_strand_id
1 'polypeptide(L)'
;MAKKAKRIGGLELTPIAAEQVEATFVLIPREIRILETAFAQSLEDFVRYFNVFGIPCAFYLEAGVIPTAAKGIVFAVGRGQEFYESLVEGRLIIPLLVVAEMENYTPKIEHGGIQIDVFRVETHPLMATVAQIAAALLRIGRGEVKDGGDS
;
A
#
# COMPACT_ATOMS: atom_id res chain seq x y z
N MET A 1 30.86 4.74 28.64
CA MET A 1 30.14 3.55 29.16
C MET A 1 29.19 3.04 28.07
N ALA A 2 29.41 1.85 27.53
CA ALA A 2 28.57 1.27 26.47
C ALA A 2 27.19 0.91 27.05
N LYS A 3 26.11 1.53 26.55
CA LYS A 3 24.74 1.22 26.95
C LYS A 3 24.33 -0.09 26.29
N LYS A 4 24.08 -1.13 27.09
CA LYS A 4 23.65 -2.46 26.62
C LYS A 4 22.29 -2.38 25.91
N ALA A 5 22.20 -3.05 24.76
CA ALA A 5 20.95 -3.31 24.05
C ALA A 5 19.96 -4.01 24.98
N LYS A 6 18.70 -3.54 24.99
CA LYS A 6 17.61 -4.14 25.76
C LYS A 6 16.77 -4.97 24.80
N ARG A 7 16.71 -6.28 25.01
CA ARG A 7 15.86 -7.19 24.23
C ARG A 7 14.46 -7.21 24.83
N ILE A 8 13.46 -6.84 24.04
CA ILE A 8 12.03 -7.03 24.34
C ILE A 8 11.42 -7.69 23.10
N GLY A 9 10.76 -8.84 23.25
CA GLY A 9 9.99 -9.47 22.18
C GLY A 9 10.77 -9.92 20.93
N GLY A 10 12.09 -10.13 21.00
CA GLY A 10 12.88 -10.61 19.86
C GLY A 10 13.35 -9.53 18.87
N LEU A 11 13.18 -8.25 19.20
CA LEU A 11 13.75 -7.12 18.46
C LEU A 11 14.98 -6.58 19.19
N GLU A 12 16.10 -6.41 18.48
CA GLU A 12 17.28 -5.70 18.97
C GLU A 12 17.16 -4.22 18.62
N LEU A 13 17.05 -3.39 19.65
CA LEU A 13 16.98 -1.94 19.54
C LEU A 13 18.35 -1.34 19.84
N THR A 14 18.93 -0.66 18.84
CA THR A 14 20.14 0.14 19.00
C THR A 14 19.74 1.63 18.99
N PRO A 15 19.73 2.33 20.14
CA PRO A 15 19.37 3.73 20.18
C PRO A 15 20.49 4.59 19.60
N ILE A 16 20.20 5.30 18.51
CA ILE A 16 21.06 6.37 17.98
C ILE A 16 20.51 7.69 18.53
N ALA A 17 21.31 8.38 19.33
CA ALA A 17 20.95 9.70 19.83
C ALA A 17 21.26 10.76 18.77
N ALA A 18 20.22 11.36 18.20
CA ALA A 18 20.30 12.63 17.51
C ALA A 18 19.21 13.54 18.08
N GLU A 19 19.60 14.74 18.50
CA GLU A 19 18.69 15.75 19.05
C GLU A 19 17.64 16.14 18.00
N GLN A 20 16.35 16.05 18.37
CA GLN A 20 15.17 16.55 17.66
C GLN A 20 14.81 15.94 16.29
N VAL A 21 14.78 14.60 16.20
CA VAL A 21 13.94 13.92 15.20
C VAL A 21 13.12 12.88 15.96
N GLU A 22 11.79 13.03 16.01
CA GLU A 22 10.90 11.91 16.34
C GLU A 22 11.29 10.76 15.41
N ALA A 23 11.91 9.72 15.97
CA ALA A 23 12.59 8.69 15.19
C ALA A 23 11.67 8.16 14.07
N THR A 24 12.03 8.43 12.82
CA THR A 24 11.33 7.88 11.66
C THR A 24 11.72 6.40 11.53
N PHE A 25 10.87 5.51 12.04
CA PHE A 25 11.05 4.08 11.86
C PHE A 25 10.54 3.67 10.47
N VAL A 26 11.42 3.12 9.65
CA VAL A 26 11.01 2.47 8.40
C VAL A 26 10.56 1.05 8.75
N LEU A 27 9.25 0.84 8.82
CA LEU A 27 8.69 -0.50 9.00
C LEU A 27 8.82 -1.26 7.68
N ILE A 28 9.77 -2.20 7.63
CA ILE A 28 9.87 -3.18 6.54
C ILE A 28 9.17 -4.45 7.03
N PRO A 29 7.96 -4.75 6.55
CA PRO A 29 7.27 -5.95 6.98
C PRO A 29 8.04 -7.18 6.49
N ARG A 30 8.18 -8.19 7.36
CA ARG A 30 8.81 -9.48 7.01
C ARG A 30 7.97 -10.29 6.04
N GLU A 31 6.66 -10.04 6.04
CA GLU A 31 5.66 -10.70 5.22
C GLU A 31 4.62 -9.68 4.81
N ILE A 32 4.28 -9.64 3.52
CA ILE A 32 3.12 -8.91 3.00
C ILE A 32 2.15 -9.95 2.47
N ARG A 33 0.93 -9.95 3.00
CA ARG A 33 -0.13 -10.86 2.58
C ARG A 33 -1.35 -10.04 2.20
N ILE A 34 -1.88 -10.31 1.01
CA ILE A 34 -3.14 -9.72 0.53
C ILE A 34 -4.18 -10.83 0.58
N LEU A 35 -5.27 -10.61 1.31
CA LEU A 35 -6.32 -11.61 1.45
C LEU A 35 -7.26 -11.56 0.25
N GLU A 36 -7.67 -10.37 -0.16
CA GLU A 36 -8.53 -10.15 -1.32
C GLU A 36 -8.02 -9.01 -2.20
N THR A 37 -8.29 -9.13 -3.51
CA THR A 37 -7.97 -8.12 -4.52
C THR A 37 -9.23 -7.71 -5.27
N ALA A 38 -9.39 -6.41 -5.49
CA ALA A 38 -10.46 -5.86 -6.32
C ALA A 38 -9.87 -4.96 -7.41
N PHE A 39 -10.20 -5.27 -8.66
CA PHE A 39 -9.82 -4.45 -9.81
C PHE A 39 -11.00 -3.57 -10.20
N ALA A 40 -10.92 -2.29 -9.87
CA ALA A 40 -11.98 -1.35 -10.22
C ALA A 40 -11.86 -0.95 -11.70
N GLN A 41 -12.95 -1.12 -12.44
CA GLN A 41 -13.00 -0.82 -13.87
C GLN A 41 -13.32 0.65 -14.17
N SER A 42 -13.78 1.38 -13.16
CA SER A 42 -14.13 2.79 -13.25
C SER A 42 -13.86 3.50 -11.92
N LEU A 43 -13.86 4.84 -11.96
CA LEU A 43 -13.75 5.66 -10.75
C LEU A 43 -14.94 5.42 -9.80
N GLU A 44 -16.14 5.22 -10.35
CA GLU A 44 -17.33 4.90 -9.57
C GLU A 44 -17.19 3.56 -8.84
N ASP A 45 -16.69 2.53 -9.52
CA ASP A 45 -16.43 1.22 -8.93
C ASP A 45 -15.36 1.32 -7.82
N PHE A 46 -14.29 2.08 -8.05
CA PHE A 46 -13.24 2.33 -7.07
C PHE A 46 -13.79 3.02 -5.80
N VAL A 47 -14.60 4.07 -5.96
CA VAL A 47 -15.24 4.79 -4.84
C VAL A 47 -16.22 3.90 -4.09
N ARG A 48 -16.92 2.99 -4.79
CA ARG A 48 -17.82 2.02 -4.16
C ARG A 48 -17.08 1.09 -3.21
N TYR A 49 -15.94 0.53 -3.62
CA TYR A 49 -15.09 -0.26 -2.71
C TYR A 49 -14.59 0.59 -1.53
N PHE A 50 -14.18 1.83 -1.77
CA PHE A 50 -13.73 2.72 -0.71
C PHE A 50 -14.79 2.90 0.40
N ASN A 51 -16.04 3.10 0.01
CA ASN A 51 -17.16 3.32 0.93
C ASN A 51 -17.54 2.04 1.70
N VAL A 52 -17.64 0.90 1.01
CA VAL A 52 -18.03 -0.38 1.64
C VAL A 52 -17.00 -0.84 2.69
N PHE A 53 -15.72 -0.60 2.43
CA PHE A 53 -14.62 -1.12 3.25
C PHE A 53 -14.01 -0.08 4.19
N GLY A 54 -14.62 1.09 4.34
CA GLY A 54 -14.18 2.13 5.28
C GLY A 54 -12.73 2.57 5.04
N ILE A 55 -12.33 2.63 3.77
CA ILE A 55 -10.97 2.98 3.40
C ILE A 55 -10.76 4.47 3.73
N PRO A 56 -9.61 4.90 4.25
CA PRO A 56 -9.42 6.29 4.68
C PRO A 56 -8.65 7.16 3.69
N CYS A 57 -7.87 6.57 2.77
CA CYS A 57 -7.17 7.28 1.71
C CYS A 57 -6.73 6.34 0.59
N ALA A 58 -6.37 6.92 -0.54
CA ALA A 58 -5.80 6.21 -1.68
C ALA A 58 -4.36 6.68 -1.97
N PHE A 59 -3.64 5.89 -2.74
CA PHE A 59 -2.27 6.16 -3.15
C PHE A 59 -2.13 6.10 -4.67
N TYR A 60 -1.31 6.98 -5.23
CA TYR A 60 -1.05 7.06 -6.66
C TYR A 60 0.42 6.74 -6.99
N LEU A 61 0.62 5.81 -7.92
CA LEU A 61 1.90 5.50 -8.54
C LEU A 61 1.90 5.97 -10.00
N GLU A 62 2.88 6.78 -10.35
CA GLU A 62 3.00 7.37 -11.68
C GLU A 62 3.42 6.33 -12.73
N ALA A 63 2.82 6.43 -13.92
CA ALA A 63 3.06 5.50 -15.03
C ALA A 63 4.55 5.36 -15.37
N GLY A 64 5.30 6.47 -15.40
CA GLY A 64 6.73 6.47 -15.74
C GLY A 64 7.62 5.70 -14.76
N VAL A 65 7.13 5.39 -13.56
CA VAL A 65 7.82 4.52 -12.60
C VAL A 65 7.63 3.04 -12.93
N ILE A 66 6.57 2.69 -13.67
CA ILE A 66 6.25 1.34 -14.11
C ILE A 66 6.56 1.24 -15.62
N PRO A 67 7.64 0.56 -16.03
CA PRO A 67 8.13 0.62 -17.42
C PRO A 67 7.14 0.23 -18.52
N THR A 68 6.06 -0.47 -18.18
CA THR A 68 5.06 -1.00 -19.13
C THR A 68 3.68 -0.38 -18.98
N ALA A 69 3.47 0.53 -18.02
CA ALA A 69 2.15 1.12 -17.80
C ALA A 69 1.96 2.36 -18.67
N ALA A 70 0.84 2.41 -19.40
CA ALA A 70 0.43 3.61 -20.15
C ALA A 70 -0.27 4.64 -19.25
N LYS A 71 -0.78 4.21 -18.10
CA LYS A 71 -1.53 5.01 -17.14
C LYS A 71 -0.95 4.84 -15.74
N GLY A 72 -1.17 5.84 -14.88
CA GLY A 72 -0.87 5.71 -13.47
C GLY A 72 -1.79 4.70 -12.80
N ILE A 73 -1.41 4.28 -11.60
CA ILE A 73 -2.20 3.37 -10.78
C ILE A 73 -2.65 4.12 -9.55
N VAL A 74 -3.95 4.07 -9.26
CA VAL A 74 -4.47 4.42 -7.94
C VAL A 74 -4.83 3.14 -7.21
N PHE A 75 -4.44 3.03 -5.95
CA PHE A 75 -4.78 1.89 -5.11
C PHE A 75 -5.14 2.32 -3.70
N ALA A 76 -5.91 1.47 -3.05
CA ALA A 76 -6.48 1.71 -1.74
C ALA A 76 -6.38 0.42 -0.92
N VAL A 77 -6.08 0.56 0.37
CA VAL A 77 -5.91 -0.56 1.30
C VAL A 77 -7.05 -0.52 2.32
N GLY A 78 -7.88 -1.56 2.31
CA GLY A 78 -8.89 -1.78 3.35
C GLY A 78 -8.24 -1.90 4.72
N ARG A 79 -8.79 -1.21 5.73
CA ARG A 79 -8.31 -1.29 7.11
C ARG A 79 -9.25 -2.17 7.93
N GLY A 80 -8.77 -3.37 8.27
CA GLY A 80 -9.42 -4.27 9.21
C GLY A 80 -8.63 -4.37 10.52
N GLN A 81 -9.20 -5.04 11.52
CA GLN A 81 -8.50 -5.34 12.78
C GLN A 81 -7.14 -6.03 12.51
N GLU A 82 -7.12 -6.95 11.54
CA GLU A 82 -5.95 -7.71 11.10
C GLU A 82 -4.83 -6.83 10.52
N PHE A 83 -5.17 -5.68 9.93
CA PHE A 83 -4.18 -4.74 9.39
C PHE A 83 -3.33 -4.14 10.51
N TYR A 84 -3.97 -3.67 11.58
CA TYR A 84 -3.28 -3.05 12.70
C TYR A 84 -2.50 -4.06 13.54
N GLU A 85 -3.10 -5.23 13.81
CA GLU A 85 -2.44 -6.31 14.56
C GLU A 85 -1.21 -6.84 13.82
N SER A 86 -1.31 -7.05 12.50
CA SER A 86 -0.18 -7.55 11.71
C SER A 86 1.00 -6.57 11.71
N LEU A 87 0.74 -5.26 11.63
CA LEU A 87 1.79 -4.24 11.68
C LEU A 87 2.59 -4.28 13.00
N VAL A 88 1.91 -4.51 14.13
CA VAL A 88 2.56 -4.65 15.44
C VAL A 88 3.48 -5.87 15.48
N GLU A 89 3.13 -6.92 14.76
CA GLU A 89 3.90 -8.17 14.67
C GLU A 89 4.98 -8.14 13.57
N GLY A 90 5.17 -6.99 12.90
CA GLY A 90 6.12 -6.84 11.81
C GLY A 90 5.68 -7.52 10.50
N ARG A 91 4.39 -7.76 10.35
CA ARG A 91 3.73 -8.27 9.14
C ARG A 91 2.84 -7.17 8.54
N LEU A 92 2.44 -7.33 7.29
CA LEU A 92 1.46 -6.47 6.65
C LEU A 92 0.38 -7.35 6.02
N ILE A 93 -0.70 -7.57 6.75
CA ILE A 93 -1.89 -8.26 6.23
C ILE A 93 -2.84 -7.18 5.72
N ILE A 94 -3.08 -7.21 4.43
CA ILE A 94 -3.99 -6.32 3.70
C ILE A 94 -5.28 -7.11 3.46
N PRO A 95 -6.38 -6.82 4.18
CA PRO A 95 -7.64 -7.51 4.00
C PRO A 95 -8.16 -7.36 2.57
N LEU A 96 -8.11 -6.14 2.04
CA LEU A 96 -8.52 -5.83 0.67
C LEU A 96 -7.55 -4.84 0.05
N LEU A 97 -7.04 -5.18 -1.14
CA LEU A 97 -6.32 -4.25 -2.00
C LEU A 97 -7.19 -3.91 -3.21
N VAL A 98 -7.64 -2.67 -3.30
CA VAL A 98 -8.40 -2.15 -4.44
C VAL A 98 -7.42 -1.44 -5.38
N VAL A 99 -7.46 -1.75 -6.66
CA VAL A 99 -6.56 -1.18 -7.66
C VAL A 99 -7.38 -0.68 -8.86
N ALA A 100 -7.05 0.51 -9.36
CA ALA A 100 -7.60 1.06 -10.59
C ALA A 100 -6.52 1.76 -11.42
N GLU A 101 -6.79 1.93 -12.71
CA GLU A 101 -6.00 2.84 -13.55
C GLU A 101 -6.49 4.26 -13.44
N MET A 102 -5.56 5.20 -13.56
CA MET A 102 -5.85 6.62 -13.65
C MET A 102 -4.90 7.30 -14.62
N GLU A 103 -5.45 8.11 -15.53
CA GLU A 103 -4.66 8.82 -16.55
C GLU A 103 -3.64 9.78 -15.93
N ASN A 104 -4.06 10.51 -14.89
CA ASN A 104 -3.24 11.53 -14.25
C ASN A 104 -3.43 11.49 -12.73
N TYR A 105 -2.39 11.89 -12.00
CA TYR A 105 -2.50 12.16 -10.57
C TYR A 105 -3.56 13.25 -10.32
N THR A 106 -4.55 12.93 -9.51
CA THR A 106 -5.45 13.92 -8.94
C THR A 106 -5.39 13.79 -7.42
N PRO A 107 -5.06 14.85 -6.68
CA PRO A 107 -4.88 14.78 -5.22
C PRO A 107 -6.18 14.47 -4.47
N LYS A 108 -7.33 14.63 -5.14
CA LYS A 108 -8.66 14.37 -4.59
C LYS A 108 -9.53 13.71 -5.64
N ILE A 109 -10.26 12.69 -5.22
CA ILE A 109 -11.32 12.06 -6.03
C ILE A 109 -12.66 12.41 -5.37
N GLU A 110 -13.56 12.99 -6.15
CA GLU A 110 -14.91 13.35 -5.70
C GLU A 110 -15.94 12.62 -6.56
N HIS A 111 -16.79 11.81 -5.93
CA HIS A 111 -17.87 11.12 -6.62
C HIS A 111 -19.02 10.82 -5.66
N GLY A 112 -20.26 11.14 -6.05
CA GLY A 112 -21.44 10.84 -5.23
C GLY A 112 -21.45 11.47 -3.84
N GLY A 113 -20.76 12.61 -3.65
CA GLY A 113 -20.64 13.28 -2.34
C GLY A 113 -19.55 12.70 -1.42
N ILE A 114 -18.79 11.71 -1.88
CA ILE A 114 -17.63 11.14 -1.17
C ILE A 114 -16.36 11.81 -1.70
N GLN A 115 -15.53 12.31 -0.79
CA GLN A 115 -14.20 12.84 -1.09
C GLN A 115 -13.13 11.86 -0.60
N ILE A 116 -12.20 11.52 -1.48
CA ILE A 116 -11.07 10.65 -1.18
C ILE A 116 -9.78 11.45 -1.40
N ASP A 117 -8.96 11.57 -0.36
CA ASP A 117 -7.62 12.14 -0.50
C ASP A 117 -6.67 11.09 -1.10
N VAL A 118 -5.93 11.50 -2.13
CA VAL A 118 -5.00 10.66 -2.89
C VAL A 118 -3.58 11.18 -2.66
N PHE A 119 -2.73 10.32 -2.12
CA PHE A 119 -1.33 10.65 -1.84
C PHE A 119 -0.42 10.03 -2.90
N ARG A 120 0.65 10.74 -3.28
CA ARG A 120 1.68 10.09 -4.11
C ARG A 120 2.41 9.04 -3.28
N VAL A 121 2.72 7.90 -3.89
CA VAL A 121 3.38 6.79 -3.20
C VAL A 121 4.71 7.18 -2.55
N GLU A 122 5.45 8.11 -3.17
CA GLU A 122 6.71 8.66 -2.65
C GLU A 122 6.59 9.31 -1.27
N THR A 123 5.38 9.67 -0.82
CA THR A 123 5.16 10.26 0.50
C THR A 123 5.04 9.24 1.62
N HIS A 124 4.96 7.93 1.33
CA HIS A 124 4.83 6.89 2.35
C HIS A 124 5.66 5.63 2.03
N PRO A 125 6.74 5.34 2.77
CA PRO A 125 7.71 4.30 2.41
C PRO A 125 7.12 2.88 2.31
N LEU A 126 6.16 2.53 3.18
CA LEU A 126 5.47 1.23 3.12
C LEU A 126 4.61 1.08 1.85
N MET A 127 4.06 2.19 1.35
CA MET A 127 3.15 2.16 0.20
C MET A 127 3.90 1.98 -1.11
N ALA A 128 5.21 2.26 -1.15
CA ALA A 128 6.05 1.93 -2.30
C ALA A 128 6.03 0.44 -2.61
N THR A 129 6.18 -0.41 -1.60
CA THR A 129 6.11 -1.87 -1.79
C THR A 129 4.70 -2.32 -2.17
N VAL A 130 3.66 -1.78 -1.53
CA VAL A 130 2.26 -2.12 -1.87
C VAL A 130 1.94 -1.68 -3.31
N ALA A 131 2.46 -0.54 -3.76
CA ALA A 131 2.27 -0.06 -5.13
C ALA A 131 2.89 -0.99 -6.17
N GLN A 132 4.07 -1.55 -5.89
CA GLN A 132 4.69 -2.56 -6.77
C GLN A 132 3.85 -3.84 -6.86
N ILE A 133 3.26 -4.27 -5.73
CA ILE A 133 2.35 -5.43 -5.72
C ILE A 133 1.07 -5.12 -6.49
N ALA A 134 0.47 -3.95 -6.27
CA ALA A 134 -0.71 -3.49 -7.00
C ALA A 134 -0.45 -3.45 -8.52
N ALA A 135 0.71 -2.94 -8.94
CA ALA A 135 1.14 -2.93 -10.34
C ALA A 135 1.29 -4.34 -10.92
N ALA A 136 1.93 -5.25 -10.19
CA ALA A 136 2.08 -6.64 -10.63
C ALA A 136 0.72 -7.33 -10.78
N LEU A 137 -0.18 -7.17 -9.81
CA LEU A 137 -1.52 -7.74 -9.83
C LEU A 137 -2.37 -7.21 -10.99
N LEU A 138 -2.29 -5.92 -11.27
CA LEU A 138 -2.98 -5.30 -12.40
C LEU A 138 -2.54 -5.90 -13.74
N ARG A 139 -1.24 -6.15 -13.89
CA ARG A 139 -0.66 -6.79 -15.09
C ARG A 139 -1.12 -8.25 -15.23
N ILE A 140 -1.18 -8.99 -14.12
CA ILE A 140 -1.73 -10.36 -14.09
C ILE A 140 -3.22 -10.32 -14.48
N GLY A 141 -4.01 -9.42 -13.90
CA GLY A 141 -5.44 -9.26 -14.21
C GLY A 141 -5.72 -8.90 -15.67
N ARG A 142 -4.76 -8.30 -16.37
CA ARG A 142 -4.82 -8.02 -17.82
C ARG A 142 -4.35 -9.16 -18.71
N GLY A 143 -3.77 -10.21 -18.15
CA GLY A 143 -3.11 -11.27 -18.91
C GLY A 143 -1.82 -10.81 -19.61
N GLU A 144 -1.20 -9.70 -19.18
CA GLU A 144 0.10 -9.23 -19.70
C GLU A 144 1.27 -10.10 -19.20
N VAL A 145 1.03 -10.85 -18.13
CA VAL A 145 1.98 -11.80 -17.55
C VAL A 145 1.32 -13.17 -17.61
N LYS A 146 1.96 -14.13 -18.28
CA LYS A 146 1.53 -15.53 -18.23
C LYS A 146 1.85 -16.07 -16.85
N ASP A 147 0.87 -16.72 -16.24
CA ASP A 147 1.08 -17.48 -15.02
C ASP A 147 2.17 -18.51 -15.31
N GLY A 148 3.28 -18.45 -14.56
CA GLY A 148 4.35 -19.43 -14.63
C GLY A 148 4.01 -20.70 -13.87
N GLY A 149 2.72 -21.04 -13.81
CA GLY A 149 2.21 -22.21 -13.10
C GLY A 149 2.85 -23.47 -13.66
N ASP A 150 3.52 -24.19 -12.77
CA ASP A 150 4.18 -25.47 -13.03
C ASP A 150 3.31 -26.38 -13.90
N SER A 151 3.88 -26.81 -15.03
CA SER A 151 3.40 -27.95 -15.81
C SER A 151 3.80 -29.27 -15.16
#